data_AF-A0A4Y4DA95-F1
#
_entry.id   AF-A0A4Y4DA95-F1
#
_cell.length_a   1.000
_cell.length_b   1.000
_cell.length_c   1.000
_cell.angle_alpha   90.00
_cell.angle_beta   90.00
_cell.angle_gamma   90.00
#
_symmetry.space_group_name_H-M   'P 1'
#
loop_
_entity.id
_entity.type
_entity.pdbx_description
1 polymer ?
#
loop_
_entity_poly.entity_id
_entity_poly.type
_entity_poly.pdbx_seq_one_letter_code
_entity_poly.pdbx_strand_id
1 'polypeptide(L)'
;MLLAAVGLIGVLGLLLFPGLSFLWALCVGFCTGGAIVVAMALFGLRSTDYHQAAALSSMAQSLGYVLAALGPVVIGLVKDAMGSWTLPLVLLAGVAVAQGVFVALAGRQRTLGERG
;
A
#
# COMPACT_ATOMS: atom_id res chain seq x y z
N MET A 1 8.46 -7.54 -6.90
CA MET A 1 7.58 -8.18 -7.92
C MET A 1 6.76 -9.32 -7.33
N LEU A 2 7.37 -10.28 -6.62
CA LEU A 2 6.67 -11.40 -6.00
C LEU A 2 5.58 -10.97 -4.99
N LEU A 3 5.88 -9.99 -4.13
CA LEU A 3 4.90 -9.40 -3.20
C LEU A 3 3.71 -8.75 -3.93
N ALA A 4 3.98 -7.98 -4.99
CA ALA A 4 2.92 -7.32 -5.78
C ALA A 4 1.98 -8.34 -6.45
N ALA A 5 2.53 -9.46 -6.94
CA ALA A 5 1.72 -10.55 -7.49
C ALA A 5 0.82 -11.20 -6.42
N VAL A 6 1.36 -11.45 -5.22
CA VAL A 6 0.59 -12.00 -4.08
C VAL A 6 -0.52 -11.04 -3.64
N GLY A 7 -0.24 -9.74 -3.56
CA GLY A 7 -1.25 -8.73 -3.24
C GLY A 7 -2.39 -8.67 -4.26
N LEU A 8 -2.05 -8.71 -5.56
CA LEU A 8 -3.04 -8.73 -6.63
C LEU A 8 -3.92 -10.00 -6.57
N ILE A 9 -3.31 -11.16 -6.33
CA ILE A 9 -4.03 -12.43 -6.17
C ILE A 9 -4.95 -12.38 -4.95
N GLY A 10 -4.51 -11.81 -3.83
CA GLY A 10 -5.33 -11.65 -2.63
C GLY A 10 -6.55 -10.76 -2.84
N VAL A 11 -6.38 -9.61 -3.51
CA VAL A 11 -7.49 -8.69 -3.82
C VAL A 11 -8.46 -9.30 -4.83
N LEU A 12 -7.95 -9.93 -5.90
CA LEU A 12 -8.79 -10.61 -6.89
C LEU A 12 -9.52 -11.82 -6.30
N GLY A 13 -8.88 -12.58 -5.42
CA GLY A 13 -9.49 -13.69 -4.70
C GLY A 13 -10.64 -13.24 -3.81
N LEU A 14 -10.49 -12.10 -3.12
CA LEU A 14 -11.55 -11.50 -2.32
C LEU A 14 -12.78 -11.11 -3.17
N LEU A 15 -12.55 -10.69 -4.42
CA LEU A 15 -13.58 -10.28 -5.36
C LEU A 15 -14.30 -11.47 -6.01
N LEU A 16 -13.55 -12.51 -6.40
CA LEU A 16 -14.06 -13.65 -7.18
C LEU A 16 -14.57 -14.79 -6.28
N PHE A 17 -13.96 -14.99 -5.11
CA PHE A 17 -14.26 -16.09 -4.20
C PHE A 17 -14.32 -15.60 -2.73
N PRO A 18 -15.36 -14.82 -2.37
CA PRO A 18 -15.50 -14.24 -1.03
C PRO A 18 -15.67 -15.29 0.08
N GLY A 19 -16.07 -16.52 -0.25
CA GLY A 19 -16.18 -17.63 0.70
C GLY A 19 -14.84 -18.07 1.34
N LEU A 20 -13.71 -17.66 0.75
CA LEU A 20 -12.36 -17.91 1.27
C LEU A 20 -11.70 -16.62 1.80
N SER A 21 -12.50 -15.66 2.28
CA SER A 21 -12.03 -14.34 2.75
C SER A 21 -10.86 -14.41 3.73
N PHE A 22 -10.82 -15.41 4.62
CA PHE A 22 -9.72 -15.60 5.56
C PHE A 22 -8.37 -15.91 4.87
N LEU A 23 -8.39 -16.76 3.83
CA LEU A 23 -7.19 -17.10 3.05
C LEU A 23 -6.67 -15.89 2.26
N TRP A 24 -7.59 -15.11 1.68
CA TRP A 24 -7.24 -13.90 0.96
C TRP A 24 -6.73 -12.79 1.88
N ALA A 25 -7.33 -12.64 3.06
CA ALA A 25 -6.85 -11.72 4.10
C ALA A 25 -5.42 -12.08 4.55
N LEU A 26 -5.10 -13.36 4.71
CA LEU A 26 -3.74 -13.82 4.99
C LEU A 26 -2.76 -13.47 3.86
N CYS A 27 -3.14 -13.69 2.60
CA CYS A 27 -2.31 -13.31 1.44
C CYS A 27 -2.06 -11.80 1.38
N VAL A 28 -3.11 -10.99 1.56
CA VAL A 28 -3.00 -9.52 1.57
C VAL A 28 -2.14 -9.07 2.76
N GLY A 29 -2.34 -9.65 3.95
CA GLY A 29 -1.54 -9.36 5.13
C GLY A 29 -0.06 -9.67 4.93
N PHE A 30 0.27 -10.83 4.38
CA PHE A 30 1.65 -11.23 4.08
C PHE A 30 2.31 -10.30 3.07
N CYS A 31 1.59 -9.95 1.99
CA CYS A 31 2.05 -8.98 1.01
C CYS A 31 2.37 -7.61 1.65
N THR A 32 1.43 -7.10 2.45
CA THR A 32 1.54 -5.77 3.06
C THR A 32 2.68 -5.71 4.06
N GLY A 33 2.83 -6.75 4.90
CA GLY A 33 3.95 -6.86 5.84
C GLY A 33 5.30 -6.94 5.13
N GLY A 34 5.41 -7.78 4.09
CA GLY A 34 6.64 -7.88 3.29
C GLY A 34 7.01 -6.57 2.59
N ALA A 35 6.02 -5.82 2.10
CA ALA A 35 6.25 -4.53 1.44
C ALA A 35 6.85 -3.49 2.41
N ILE A 36 6.39 -3.45 3.66
CA ILE A 36 6.94 -2.58 4.71
C ILE A 36 8.41 -2.93 4.97
N VAL A 37 8.74 -4.21 5.16
CA VAL A 37 10.12 -4.66 5.42
C VAL A 37 11.05 -4.28 4.27
N VAL A 38 10.62 -4.50 3.01
CA VAL A 38 11.41 -4.14 1.83
C VAL A 38 11.59 -2.63 1.70
N ALA A 39 10.56 -1.83 2.01
CA ALA A 39 10.66 -0.36 1.99
C ALA A 39 11.68 0.15 3.03
N MET A 40 11.64 -0.37 4.25
CA MET A 40 12.61 -0.04 5.31
C MET A 40 14.04 -0.40 4.90
N ALA A 41 14.23 -1.58 4.31
CA ALA A 41 15.53 -2.02 3.80
C ALA A 41 16.06 -1.11 2.68
N LEU A 42 15.19 -0.67 1.77
CA LEU A 42 15.55 0.28 0.70
C LEU A 42 15.97 1.65 1.23
N PHE A 43 15.33 2.15 2.29
CA PHE A 43 15.75 3.39 2.95
C PHE A 43 17.15 3.27 3.56
N GLY A 44 17.46 2.13 4.19
CA GLY A 44 18.79 1.84 4.71
C GLY A 44 19.85 1.69 3.61
N LEU A 45 19.53 1.03 2.49
CA LEU A 45 20.45 0.81 1.38
C LEU A 45 20.70 2.06 0.51
N ARG A 46 19.74 2.98 0.43
CA ARG A 46 19.86 4.22 -0.37
C ARG A 46 20.36 5.42 0.43
N SER A 47 20.42 5.34 1.75
CA SER A 47 20.93 6.41 2.60
C SER A 47 22.33 6.08 3.09
N THR A 48 23.29 6.98 2.86
CA THR A 48 24.65 6.88 3.39
C THR A 48 24.74 7.27 4.87
N ASP A 49 23.66 7.87 5.40
CA ASP A 49 23.53 8.36 6.78
C ASP A 49 22.32 7.70 7.47
N TYR A 50 22.56 7.02 8.58
CA TYR A 50 21.53 6.36 9.40
C TYR A 50 20.46 7.34 9.90
N HIS A 51 20.82 8.59 10.17
CA HIS A 51 19.88 9.61 10.64
C HIS A 51 18.89 10.01 9.54
N GLN A 52 19.34 10.12 8.29
CA GLN A 52 18.47 10.43 7.15
C GLN A 52 17.54 9.27 6.81
N ALA A 53 18.00 8.02 6.88
CA ALA A 53 17.16 6.84 6.67
C ALA A 53 16.03 6.76 7.71
N ALA A 54 16.37 6.98 8.99
CA ALA A 54 15.40 6.99 10.08
C ALA A 54 14.38 8.13 9.94
N ALA A 55 14.83 9.33 9.58
CA ALA A 55 13.95 10.49 9.38
C ALA A 55 13.00 10.31 8.18
N LEU A 56 13.49 9.77 7.06
CA LEU A 56 12.67 9.53 5.87
C LEU A 56 11.63 8.44 6.14
N SER A 57 12.03 7.38 6.83
CA SER A 57 11.14 6.31 7.25
C SER A 57 10.05 6.80 8.21
N SER A 58 10.41 7.59 9.22
CA SER A 58 9.44 8.12 10.18
C SER A 58 8.46 9.09 9.52
N MET A 59 8.91 9.95 8.59
CA MET A 59 8.02 10.80 7.80
C MET A 59 7.00 9.97 6.98
N ALA A 60 7.47 8.93 6.28
CA ALA A 60 6.60 8.06 5.50
C ALA A 60 5.58 7.31 6.38
N GLN A 61 6.02 6.80 7.54
CA GLN A 61 5.14 6.12 8.49
C GLN A 61 4.12 7.06 9.12
N SER A 62 4.52 8.26 9.54
CA SER A 62 3.59 9.26 10.08
C SER A 62 2.49 9.61 9.08
N LEU A 63 2.84 9.86 7.82
CA LEU A 63 1.85 10.10 6.78
C LEU A 63 0.95 8.87 6.55
N GLY A 64 1.53 7.67 6.52
CA GLY A 64 0.79 6.42 6.38
C GLY A 64 -0.22 6.18 7.50
N TYR A 65 0.15 6.46 8.75
CA TYR A 65 -0.74 6.32 9.89
C TYR A 65 -1.86 7.36 9.91
N VAL A 66 -1.57 8.61 9.52
CA VAL A 66 -2.61 9.64 9.35
C VAL A 66 -3.62 9.20 8.29
N LEU A 67 -3.16 8.72 7.13
CA LEU A 67 -4.04 8.19 6.09
C LEU A 67 -4.83 6.97 6.55
N ALA A 68 -4.20 6.05 7.29
CA ALA A 68 -4.85 4.86 7.84
C ALA A 68 -5.93 5.21 8.87
N ALA A 69 -5.74 6.26 9.67
CA ALA A 69 -6.74 6.75 10.61
C ALA A 69 -7.91 7.46 9.91
N LEU A 70 -7.63 8.20 8.82
CA LEU A 70 -8.65 8.92 8.05
C LEU A 70 -9.47 8.00 7.15
N GLY A 71 -8.88 6.91 6.64
CA GLY A 71 -9.52 5.97 5.72
C GLY A 71 -10.90 5.46 6.20
N PRO A 72 -11.00 4.84 7.39
CA PRO A 72 -12.27 4.37 7.93
C PRO A 72 -13.30 5.48 8.15
N VAL A 73 -12.86 6.68 8.54
CA VAL A 73 -13.74 7.83 8.76
C VAL A 73 -14.37 8.28 7.43
N VAL A 74 -13.56 8.44 6.38
CA VAL A 74 -14.05 8.84 5.05
C VAL A 74 -14.95 7.77 4.45
N ILE A 75 -14.55 6.51 4.50
CA ILE A 75 -15.34 5.36 4.00
C ILE A 75 -16.66 5.22 4.76
N GLY A 76 -16.64 5.38 6.09
CA GLY A 76 -17.83 5.34 6.94
C GLY A 76 -18.80 6.47 6.63
N LEU A 77 -18.31 7.71 6.50
CA LEU A 77 -19.15 8.86 6.14
C LEU A 77 -19.77 8.72 4.75
N VAL A 78 -19.03 8.23 3.76
CA VAL A 78 -19.53 8.00 2.39
C VAL A 78 -20.61 6.92 2.40
N LYS A 79 -20.41 5.84 3.14
CA LYS A 79 -21.40 4.77 3.31
C LYS A 79 -22.67 5.30 3.98
N ASP A 80 -22.54 6.06 5.07
CA ASP A 80 -23.68 6.58 5.82
C ASP A 80 -24.46 7.64 5.02
N ALA A 81 -23.80 8.44 4.18
CA ALA A 81 -24.45 9.43 3.33
C ALA A 81 -25.24 8.82 2.15
N MET A 82 -24.80 7.69 1.58
CA MET A 82 -25.47 7.05 0.44
C MET A 82 -26.29 5.82 0.80
N GLY A 83 -26.17 5.29 2.00
CA GLY A 83 -26.87 4.08 2.45
C GLY A 83 -26.46 2.79 1.72
N SER A 84 -25.39 2.81 0.92
CA SER A 84 -24.92 1.68 0.12
C SER A 84 -23.40 1.51 0.19
N TRP A 85 -22.94 0.26 0.12
CA TRP A 85 -21.52 -0.12 0.14
C TRP A 85 -20.84 -0.03 -1.23
N THR A 86 -21.59 0.15 -2.31
CA THR A 86 -21.03 0.16 -3.67
C THR A 86 -20.03 1.29 -3.88
N LEU A 87 -20.37 2.52 -3.47
CA LEU A 87 -19.49 3.68 -3.67
C LEU A 87 -18.22 3.63 -2.79
N PRO A 88 -18.28 3.27 -1.50
CA PRO A 88 -17.09 3.04 -0.69
C PRO A 88 -16.13 2.00 -1.29
N LEU A 89 -16.65 0.91 -1.85
CA LEU A 89 -15.84 -0.12 -2.49
C LEU A 89 -15.17 0.38 -3.78
N VAL A 90 -15.87 1.17 -4.60
CA VAL A 90 -15.30 1.81 -5.79
C VAL A 90 -14.20 2.81 -5.41
N LEU A 91 -14.39 3.56 -4.34
CA LEU A 91 -13.38 4.48 -3.78
C LEU A 91 -12.12 3.73 -3.34
N LEU A 92 -12.26 2.64 -2.59
CA LEU A 92 -11.14 1.79 -2.18
C LEU A 92 -10.42 1.18 -3.38
N ALA A 93 -11.15 0.75 -4.42
CA ALA A 93 -10.56 0.25 -5.65
C ALA A 93 -9.74 1.34 -6.37
N GLY A 94 -10.24 2.57 -6.45
CA GLY A 94 -9.51 3.71 -7.00
C GLY A 94 -8.21 4.02 -6.24
N VAL A 95 -8.27 4.00 -4.91
CA VAL A 95 -7.08 4.18 -4.05
C VAL A 95 -6.06 3.06 -4.27
N ALA A 96 -6.51 1.80 -4.40
CA ALA A 96 -5.61 0.67 -4.68
C ALA A 96 -4.92 0.80 -6.05
N VAL A 97 -5.63 1.27 -7.08
CA VAL A 97 -5.04 1.56 -8.39
C VAL A 97 -4.00 2.67 -8.29
N ALA A 98 -4.31 3.77 -7.61
CA ALA A 98 -3.38 4.86 -7.40
C ALA A 98 -2.13 4.40 -6.65
N GLN A 99 -2.29 3.60 -5.60
CA GLN A 99 -1.18 2.98 -4.88
C GLN A 99 -0.33 2.10 -5.81
N GLY A 100 -0.96 1.29 -6.65
CA GLY A 100 -0.26 0.47 -7.66
C GLY A 100 0.57 1.31 -8.63
N VAL A 101 0.06 2.45 -9.08
CA VAL A 101 0.79 3.41 -9.93
C VAL A 101 1.99 3.99 -9.19
N PHE A 102 1.82 4.45 -7.94
CA PHE A 102 2.94 4.98 -7.14
C PHE A 102 4.01 3.93 -6.88
N VAL A 103 3.63 2.69 -6.59
CA VAL A 103 4.56 1.56 -6.43
C VAL A 103 5.30 1.27 -7.74
N ALA A 104 4.59 1.29 -8.87
CA ALA A 104 5.21 1.11 -10.18
C ALA A 104 6.19 2.26 -10.51
N LEU A 105 5.83 3.51 -10.21
CA LEU A 105 6.69 4.68 -10.39
C LEU A 105 7.92 4.63 -9.47
N ALA A 106 7.76 4.23 -8.21
CA ALA A 106 8.85 4.08 -7.24
C ALA A 106 9.76 2.88 -7.57
N GLY A 107 9.20 1.84 -8.18
CA GLY A 107 9.90 0.64 -8.64
C GLY A 107 10.53 0.77 -10.02
N ARG A 108 10.10 1.71 -10.86
CA ARG A 108 10.82 2.09 -12.08
C ARG A 108 12.17 2.62 -11.62
N GLN A 109 13.22 1.86 -11.91
CA GLN A 109 14.59 2.27 -11.71
C GLN A 109 14.86 3.54 -12.53
N ARG A 110 14.60 4.70 -11.93
CA ARG A 110 15.51 5.82 -12.09
C ARG A 110 16.75 5.44 -11.30
N THR A 111 17.68 4.76 -11.98
CA THR A 111 19.09 4.97 -11.69
C THR A 111 19.28 6.48 -11.68
N LEU A 112 19.55 7.05 -10.50
CA LEU A 112 20.24 8.33 -10.48
C LEU A 112 21.57 8.05 -11.18
N GLY A 113 21.62 8.40 -12.46
CA GLY A 113 22.83 8.33 -13.26
C GLY A 113 23.92 9.08 -12.53
N GLU A 114 25.04 8.40 -12.37
CA GLU A 114 26.30 8.97 -11.93
C GLU A 114 26.70 10.11 -12.88
N ARG A 115 27.13 11.22 -12.26
CA ARG A 115 28.14 12.19 -12.71
C ARG A 115 27.99 12.83 -14.10
N GLY A 116 27.80 14.16 -14.06
CA GLY A 116 28.46 15.12 -14.94
C GLY A 116 28.97 16.27 -14.09
#